data_AF-A0A2P4PNV6-F1
#
_entry.id   AF-A0A2P4PNV6-F1
#
_cell.length_a   1.000
_cell.length_b   1.000
_cell.length_c   1.000
_cell.angle_alpha   90.00
_cell.angle_beta   90.00
_cell.angle_gamma   90.00
#
_symmetry.space_group_name_H-M   'P 1'
#
loop_
_entity.id
_entity.type
_entity.pdbx_description
1 polymer ?
#
loop_
_entity_poly.entity_id
_entity_poly.type
_entity_poly.pdbx_seq_one_letter_code
_entity_poly.pdbx_strand_id
1 'polypeptide(L)'
;MNWPIVELLTFWPEVHIINGRPRHPQSQGLVKIANDAMNVQTVRATGKSPYSFVFGKDPMCHFSILDDSHKQNIADEKALPDNFS
;
A
#
# COMPACT_ATOMS: atom_id res chain seq x y z
N MET A 1 9.95 -21.24 -10.31
CA MET A 1 8.93 -20.22 -10.65
C MET A 1 7.60 -20.97 -10.62
N ASN A 2 6.64 -20.53 -9.80
CA ASN A 2 5.38 -21.27 -9.58
C ASN A 2 4.51 -21.23 -10.85
N TRP A 3 4.04 -22.40 -11.31
CA TRP A 3 3.27 -22.60 -12.55
C TRP A 3 2.14 -21.57 -12.81
N PRO A 4 1.31 -21.18 -11.82
CA PRO A 4 0.22 -20.22 -12.04
C PRO A 4 0.67 -18.82 -12.48
N ILE A 5 1.89 -18.41 -12.11
CA ILE A 5 2.40 -17.06 -12.39
C ILE A 5 2.79 -16.92 -13.87
N VAL A 6 3.30 -18.00 -14.47
CA VAL A 6 3.71 -18.02 -15.88
C VAL A 6 2.48 -18.04 -16.80
N GLU A 7 1.40 -18.68 -16.37
CA GLU A 7 0.12 -18.72 -17.10
C GLU A 7 -0.53 -17.35 -17.21
N LEU A 8 -0.32 -16.44 -16.24
CA LEU A 8 -0.83 -15.06 -16.34
C LEU A 8 -0.24 -14.29 -17.54
N LEU A 9 0.99 -14.61 -17.95
CA LEU A 9 1.65 -13.96 -19.08
C LEU A 9 1.06 -14.38 -20.43
N THR A 10 0.37 -15.52 -20.50
CA THR A 10 -0.32 -15.94 -21.74
C THR A 10 -1.63 -15.19 -21.92
N PHE A 11 -2.32 -14.88 -20.81
CA PHE A 11 -3.56 -14.09 -20.84
C PHE A 11 -3.32 -12.59 -21.02
N TRP A 12 -2.21 -12.06 -20.48
CA TRP A 12 -1.86 -10.64 -20.59
C TRP A 12 -0.41 -10.46 -21.06
N PRO A 13 -0.15 -10.49 -22.37
CA PRO A 13 1.20 -10.49 -22.93
C PRO A 13 1.98 -9.19 -22.66
N GLU A 14 1.29 -8.09 -22.34
CA GLU A 14 1.91 -6.80 -22.01
C GLU A 14 2.23 -6.66 -20.50
N VAL A 15 1.86 -7.63 -19.66
CA VAL A 15 2.10 -7.57 -18.22
C VAL A 15 3.57 -7.80 -17.90
N HIS A 16 4.14 -6.86 -17.12
CA HIS A 16 5.50 -6.94 -16.62
C HIS A 16 5.48 -7.35 -15.15
N ILE A 17 6.03 -8.53 -14.83
CA ILE A 17 6.11 -9.02 -13.45
C ILE A 17 7.37 -8.48 -12.79
N ILE A 18 7.19 -7.59 -11.82
CA ILE A 18 8.28 -7.03 -11.03
C ILE A 18 8.43 -7.86 -9.75
N ASN A 19 9.48 -8.68 -9.70
CA ASN A 19 9.79 -9.46 -8.51
C ASN A 19 10.56 -8.61 -7.50
N GLY A 20 10.05 -8.52 -6.28
CA GLY A 20 10.78 -7.94 -5.15
C GLY A 20 11.97 -8.80 -4.70
N ARG A 21 12.83 -8.23 -3.85
CA ARG A 21 13.98 -8.97 -3.31
C ARG A 21 13.51 -10.06 -2.33
N PRO A 22 13.94 -11.32 -2.47
CA PRO A 22 13.50 -12.40 -1.59
C PRO A 22 13.81 -12.08 -0.12
N ARG A 23 12.79 -12.13 0.73
CA ARG A 23 12.91 -11.99 2.20
C ARG A 23 13.52 -10.66 2.68
N HIS A 24 13.27 -9.56 1.97
CA HIS A 24 13.66 -8.21 2.42
C HIS A 24 12.42 -7.35 2.75
N PRO A 25 11.67 -7.68 3.82
CA PRO A 25 10.48 -6.93 4.21
C PRO A 25 10.80 -5.47 4.55
N GLN A 26 12.03 -5.08 4.88
CA GLN A 26 12.36 -3.67 5.14
C GLN A 26 12.37 -2.81 3.86
N SER A 27 12.71 -3.36 2.68
CA SER A 27 12.62 -2.63 1.41
C SER A 27 11.22 -2.67 0.79
N GLN A 28 10.28 -3.39 1.42
CA GLN A 28 8.89 -3.54 0.97
C GLN A 28 7.85 -3.21 2.05
N GLY A 29 8.26 -3.02 3.30
CA GLY A 29 7.38 -2.86 4.46
C GLY A 29 6.80 -1.47 4.46
N LEU A 30 7.64 -0.47 4.21
CA LEU A 30 7.19 0.90 3.97
C LEU A 30 6.33 1.00 2.70
N VAL A 31 6.69 0.29 1.63
CA VAL A 31 5.85 0.24 0.41
C VAL A 31 4.50 -0.43 0.69
N LYS A 32 4.47 -1.50 1.49
CA LYS A 32 3.24 -2.17 1.91
C LYS A 32 2.39 -1.25 2.77
N ILE A 33 2.98 -0.61 3.78
CA ILE A 33 2.28 0.33 4.67
C ILE A 33 1.74 1.52 3.86
N ALA A 34 2.54 2.08 2.95
CA ALA A 34 2.11 3.15 2.06
C ALA A 34 0.97 2.69 1.14
N ASN A 35 1.08 1.53 0.51
CA ASN A 35 0.01 0.98 -0.34
C ASN A 35 -1.28 0.73 0.45
N ASP A 36 -1.17 0.14 1.64
CA ASP A 36 -2.32 -0.16 2.47
C ASP A 36 -2.99 1.14 2.95
N ALA A 37 -2.19 2.13 3.38
CA ALA A 37 -2.67 3.44 3.75
C ALA A 37 -3.33 4.20 2.59
N MET A 38 -2.69 4.26 1.43
CA MET A 38 -3.22 4.93 0.24
C MET A 38 -4.57 4.35 -0.20
N ASN A 39 -4.77 3.04 -0.02
CA ASN A 39 -6.03 2.40 -0.39
C ASN A 39 -7.19 2.75 0.55
N VAL A 40 -6.92 3.05 1.82
CA VAL A 40 -7.97 3.36 2.81
C VAL A 40 -8.18 4.84 3.02
N GLN A 41 -7.20 5.68 2.70
CA GLN A 41 -7.31 7.11 2.90
C GLN A 41 -8.26 7.74 1.87
N THR A 42 -9.06 8.68 2.37
CA THR A 42 -10.01 9.41 1.55
C THR A 42 -9.26 10.39 0.67
N VAL A 43 -9.40 10.27 -0.66
CA VAL A 43 -8.79 11.22 -1.59
C VAL A 43 -9.67 12.46 -1.75
N ARG A 44 -9.04 13.63 -1.81
CA ARG A 44 -9.72 14.94 -1.90
C ARG A 44 -10.64 15.07 -3.12
N ALA A 45 -10.27 14.45 -4.24
CA ALA A 45 -10.99 14.58 -5.51
C ALA A 45 -12.37 13.92 -5.48
N THR A 46 -12.50 12.74 -4.87
CA THR A 46 -13.75 11.97 -4.86
C THR A 46 -14.45 11.97 -3.51
N GLY A 47 -13.76 12.36 -2.43
CA GLY A 47 -14.28 12.27 -1.07
C GLY A 47 -14.47 10.82 -0.60
N LYS A 48 -13.92 9.84 -1.32
CA LYS A 48 -13.94 8.41 -0.97
C LYS A 48 -12.53 7.85 -0.98
N SER A 49 -12.31 6.73 -0.29
CA SER A 49 -11.06 5.99 -0.43
C SER A 49 -11.03 5.21 -1.76
N PRO A 50 -9.84 4.93 -2.34
CA PRO A 50 -9.73 4.07 -3.51
C PRO A 50 -10.41 2.71 -3.31
N TYR A 51 -10.29 2.12 -2.11
CA TYR A 51 -10.98 0.88 -1.77
C TYR A 51 -12.51 1.02 -1.86
N SER A 52 -13.08 2.05 -1.22
CA SER A 52 -14.53 2.30 -1.25
C SER A 52 -15.02 2.63 -2.66
N PHE A 53 -14.20 3.30 -3.46
CA PHE A 53 -14.50 3.59 -4.86
C PHE A 53 -14.56 2.33 -5.73
N VAL A 54 -13.64 1.39 -5.55
CA VAL A 54 -13.55 0.15 -6.35
C VAL A 54 -14.58 -0.89 -5.89
N PHE A 55 -14.74 -1.07 -4.58
CA PHE A 55 -15.53 -2.18 -4.01
C PHE A 55 -16.91 -1.77 -3.48
N GLY A 56 -17.21 -0.48 -3.42
CA GLY A 56 -18.50 0.04 -2.94
C GLY A 56 -18.77 -0.20 -1.45
N LYS A 57 -17.73 -0.53 -0.67
CA LYS A 57 -17.79 -0.77 0.78
C LYS A 57 -16.64 -0.05 1.46
N ASP A 58 -16.85 0.37 2.70
CA ASP A 58 -15.78 0.98 3.46
C ASP A 58 -14.72 -0.05 3.86
N PRO A 59 -13.43 0.34 3.83
CA PRO A 59 -12.35 -0.54 4.25
C PRO A 59 -12.50 -0.88 5.74
N MET A 60 -12.31 -2.16 6.07
CA MET A 60 -12.42 -2.67 7.44
C MET A 60 -11.18 -2.37 8.30
N CYS A 61 -10.18 -1.69 7.75
CA CYS A 61 -8.99 -1.29 8.49
C CYS A 61 -8.80 0.24 8.44
N HIS A 62 -8.30 0.77 9.54
CA HIS A 62 -7.97 2.18 9.72
C HIS A 62 -6.50 2.29 10.08
N PHE A 63 -5.73 3.04 9.29
CA PHE A 63 -4.32 3.31 9.55
C PHE A 63 -4.19 4.59 10.37
N SER A 64 -4.29 4.47 11.70
CA SER A 64 -4.12 5.60 12.63
C SER A 64 -2.76 6.28 12.51
N ILE A 65 -1.75 5.57 11.98
CA ILE A 65 -0.37 6.04 11.86
C ILE A 65 -0.27 7.34 11.07
N LEU A 66 -0.92 7.44 9.90
CA LEU A 66 -0.81 8.66 9.09
C LEU A 66 -1.58 9.82 9.72
N ASP A 67 -2.70 9.54 10.38
CA ASP A 67 -3.44 10.55 11.14
C ASP A 67 -2.60 11.06 12.32
N ASP A 68 -1.86 10.17 12.99
CA ASP A 68 -1.00 10.50 14.12
C ASP A 68 0.27 11.23 13.67
N SER A 69 0.88 10.86 12.55
CA SER A 69 1.98 11.60 11.92
C SER A 69 1.55 12.98 11.46
N HIS A 70 0.33 13.10 10.89
CA HIS A 70 -0.23 14.39 10.49
C HIS A 70 -0.52 15.29 11.71
N LYS A 71 -1.08 14.74 12.80
CA LYS A 71 -1.24 15.47 14.07
C LYS A 71 0.10 15.94 14.65
N GLN A 72 1.16 15.15 14.47
CA GLN A 72 2.51 15.47 14.92
C GLN A 72 3.28 16.38 13.94
N ASN A 73 2.67 16.75 12.81
CA ASN A 73 3.28 17.54 11.74
C ASN A 73 4.60 16.93 11.20
N ILE A 74 4.65 15.60 11.16
CA ILE A 74 5.78 14.84 10.65
C ILE A 74 5.55 14.59 9.16
N ALA A 75 6.29 15.32 8.32
CA ALA A 75 6.25 15.16 6.86
C ALA A 75 7.49 14.43 6.30
N ASP A 76 8.59 14.38 7.07
CA ASP A 76 9.82 13.70 6.68
C ASP A 76 9.84 12.28 7.23
N GLU A 77 10.13 11.31 6.36
CA GLU A 77 10.24 9.89 6.69
C GLU A 77 11.29 9.64 7.78
N LYS A 78 12.39 10.42 7.77
CA LYS A 78 13.47 10.31 8.77
C LYS A 78 13.06 10.75 10.17
N ALA A 79 11.93 11.43 10.30
CA ALA A 79 11.38 11.88 11.56
C ALA A 79 10.29 10.92 12.11
N LEU A 80 10.06 9.79 11.43
CA LEU A 80 9.20 8.74 11.95
C LEU A 80 9.88 8.03 13.14
N PRO A 81 9.19 7.83 14.28
CA PRO A 81 9.71 7.05 15.40
C PRO A 81 10.19 5.64 15.00
N ASP A 82 11.29 5.16 15.61
CA ASP A 82 11.86 3.82 15.34
C ASP A 82 11.03 2.66 15.92
N ASN A 83 9.97 2.94 16.68
CA ASN A 83 9.22 1.95 17.46
C ASN A 83 8.06 1.28 16.68
N PHE A 84 8.03 1.39 15.36
CA PHE A 84 6.99 0.77 14.53
C PHE A 84 7.47 -0.57 13.97
N SER A 85 7.26 -1.64 14.74
CA SER A 85 7.26 -3.03 14.25
C SER A 85 5.84 -3.56 14.11
#